data_AF-A0A0K2UEM7-F1
#
_entry.id   AF-A0A0K2UEM7-F1
#
_cell.length_a   1.000
_cell.length_b   1.000
_cell.length_c   1.000
_cell.angle_alpha   90.00
_cell.angle_beta   90.00
_cell.angle_gamma   90.00
#
_symmetry.space_group_name_H-M   'P 1'
#
loop_
_entity.id
_entity.type
_entity.pdbx_description
1 polymer ?
#
loop_
_entity_poly.entity_id
_entity_poly.type
_entity_poly.pdbx_seq_one_letter_code
_entity_poly.pdbx_strand_id
1 'polypeptide(L)'
;AVLHQDFYSTNHISFIIEQLHFHSVSAKGRKYSLEFIGISIVWHNTCPALYNQIRESGIIYLPSESRIRRITSVFSVQGGVPVTTIDYLKSRVKLLDEKDQ
;
A
#
# COMPACT_ATOMS: atom_id res chain seq x y z
N ALA A 1 21.42 26.77 9.92
CA ALA A 1 20.75 25.57 10.43
C ALA A 1 19.52 25.99 11.22
N VAL A 2 18.37 26.06 10.57
CA VAL A 2 17.07 26.25 11.25
C VAL A 2 16.26 25.02 10.86
N LEU A 3 16.31 24.04 11.76
CA LEU A 3 15.92 22.66 11.55
C LEU A 3 14.46 22.49 12.00
N HIS A 4 13.65 21.95 11.09
CA HIS A 4 12.72 20.84 11.35
C HIS A 4 11.52 20.99 12.31
N GLN A 5 11.22 22.16 12.87
CA GLN A 5 10.20 22.22 13.93
C GLN A 5 8.75 22.46 13.46
N ASP A 6 8.54 22.99 12.25
CA ASP A 6 7.20 23.41 11.79
C ASP A 6 6.40 22.36 11.01
N PHE A 7 6.98 21.19 10.69
CA PHE A 7 6.30 20.19 9.86
C PHE A 7 5.27 19.34 10.63
N TYR A 8 5.33 19.31 11.96
CA TYR A 8 4.49 18.45 12.79
C TYR A 8 3.34 19.18 13.51
N SER A 9 3.34 20.51 13.55
CA SER A 9 2.44 21.27 14.43
C SER A 9 0.98 21.32 13.97
N THR A 10 0.69 21.09 12.68
CA THR A 10 -0.67 21.20 12.10
C THR A 10 -1.26 19.89 11.57
N ASN A 11 -0.49 18.81 11.47
CA ASN A 11 -0.93 17.58 10.80
C ASN A 11 -1.92 16.71 11.60
N HIS A 12 -1.87 16.75 12.93
CA HIS A 12 -2.75 15.94 13.77
C HIS A 12 -4.21 16.45 13.75
N ILE A 13 -4.41 17.77 13.64
CA ILE A 13 -5.75 18.36 13.52
C ILE A 13 -6.41 17.96 12.20
N SER A 14 -5.68 17.99 11.08
CA SER A 14 -6.18 17.54 9.77
C SER A 14 -6.62 16.08 9.81
N PHE A 15 -5.82 15.21 10.45
CA PHE A 15 -6.19 13.82 10.67
C PHE A 15 -7.47 13.70 11.50
N ILE A 16 -7.59 14.41 12.62
CA ILE A 16 -8.78 14.36 13.48
C ILE A 16 -10.03 14.84 12.71
N ILE A 17 -9.93 15.94 11.97
CA ILE A 17 -11.03 16.45 11.13
C ILE A 17 -11.47 15.40 10.10
N GLU A 18 -10.51 14.76 9.44
CA GLU A 18 -10.79 13.69 8.48
C GLU A 18 -11.46 12.48 9.14
N GLN A 19 -10.99 12.02 10.31
CA GLN A 19 -11.61 10.92 11.04
C GLN A 19 -13.04 11.26 11.51
N LEU A 20 -13.26 12.49 11.99
CA LEU A 20 -14.59 12.99 12.35
C LEU A 20 -15.53 13.02 11.15
N HIS A 21 -15.03 13.42 9.98
CA HIS A 21 -15.81 13.35 8.73
C HIS A 21 -16.21 11.91 8.38
N PHE A 22 -15.36 10.91 8.63
CA PHE A 22 -15.71 9.51 8.36
C PHE A 22 -16.80 8.91 9.26
N HIS A 23 -17.08 9.51 10.41
CA HIS A 23 -18.24 9.15 11.23
C HIS A 23 -19.57 9.47 10.53
N SER A 24 -19.64 10.56 9.76
CA SER A 24 -20.88 10.97 9.08
C SER A 24 -21.05 10.36 7.68
N VAL A 25 -20.04 9.65 7.18
CA VAL A 25 -20.01 9.09 5.83
C VAL A 25 -19.95 7.56 5.86
N SER A 26 -20.80 6.93 5.04
CA SER A 26 -20.79 5.48 4.86
C SER A 26 -19.42 4.99 4.33
N ALA A 27 -19.03 3.76 4.68
CA ALA A 27 -17.72 3.21 4.32
C ALA A 27 -17.39 3.29 2.81
N LYS A 28 -18.39 3.18 1.93
CA LYS A 28 -18.21 3.28 0.47
C LYS A 28 -17.89 4.70 0.01
N GLY A 29 -18.40 5.72 0.70
CA GLY A 29 -18.24 7.15 0.37
C GLY A 29 -16.97 7.79 0.93
N ARG A 30 -16.23 7.11 1.80
CA ARG A 30 -15.03 7.66 2.43
C ARG A 30 -13.92 7.89 1.41
N LYS A 31 -13.45 9.14 1.33
CA LYS A 31 -12.28 9.57 0.56
C LYS A 31 -11.16 9.87 1.55
N TYR A 32 -10.08 9.13 1.45
CA TYR A 32 -8.91 9.28 2.32
C TYR A 32 -7.91 10.24 1.68
N SER A 33 -7.31 11.09 2.51
CA SER A 33 -6.17 11.93 2.17
C SER A 33 -4.99 11.08 1.72
N LEU A 34 -4.13 11.63 0.88
CA LEU A 34 -2.99 10.89 0.33
C LEU A 34 -1.98 10.55 1.43
N GLU A 35 -1.80 11.46 2.36
CA GLU A 35 -0.95 11.32 3.55
C GLU A 35 -1.44 10.15 4.41
N PHE A 36 -2.74 10.09 4.68
CA PHE A 36 -3.32 9.01 5.48
C PHE A 36 -3.32 7.66 4.75
N ILE A 37 -3.50 7.65 3.43
CA ILE A 37 -3.31 6.44 2.61
C ILE A 37 -1.86 5.94 2.74
N GLY A 38 -0.88 6.84 2.63
CA GLY A 38 0.54 6.50 2.77
C GLY A 38 0.84 5.83 4.11
N ILE A 39 0.38 6.44 5.21
CA ILE A 39 0.53 5.89 6.56
C ILE A 39 -0.17 4.53 6.69
N SER A 40 -1.38 4.42 6.14
CA SER A 40 -2.15 3.17 6.18
C SER A 40 -1.42 2.02 5.47
N ILE A 41 -0.77 2.30 4.34
CA ILE A 41 0.06 1.32 3.62
C ILE A 41 1.23 0.89 4.48
N VAL A 42 1.94 1.84 5.10
CA VAL A 42 3.07 1.54 5.99
C VAL A 42 2.62 0.65 7.15
N TRP A 43 1.54 1.02 7.86
CA TRP A 43 1.01 0.24 8.98
C TRP A 43 0.60 -1.18 8.56
N HIS A 44 -0.12 -1.30 7.44
CA HIS A 44 -0.52 -2.59 6.89
C HIS A 44 0.69 -3.46 6.57
N ASN A 45 1.75 -2.90 5.97
CA ASN A 45 2.96 -3.63 5.63
C ASN A 45 3.80 -4.01 6.86
N THR A 46 3.80 -3.18 7.91
CA THR A 46 4.51 -3.46 9.16
C THR A 46 3.84 -4.58 9.97
N CYS A 47 2.52 -4.51 10.15
CA CYS A 47 1.79 -5.53 10.91
C CYS A 47 0.32 -5.62 10.44
N PRO A 48 -0.01 -6.53 9.50
CA PRO A 48 -1.37 -6.69 8.99
C PRO A 48 -2.39 -7.06 10.08
N ALA A 49 -1.99 -7.89 11.05
CA ALA A 49 -2.86 -8.32 12.14
C ALA A 49 -3.27 -7.13 13.03
N LEU A 50 -2.32 -6.30 13.44
CA LEU A 50 -2.60 -5.10 14.23
C LEU A 50 -3.41 -4.08 13.43
N TYR A 51 -3.10 -3.91 12.14
CA TYR A 51 -3.88 -3.04 11.25
C TYR A 51 -5.36 -3.44 11.21
N ASN A 52 -5.65 -4.73 11.07
CA ASN A 52 -7.02 -5.25 11.07
C ASN A 52 -7.69 -5.08 12.44
N GLN A 53 -6.99 -5.33 13.55
CA GLN A 53 -7.51 -5.09 14.90
C GLN A 53 -7.89 -3.61 15.12
N ILE A 54 -7.04 -2.66 14.71
CA ILE A 54 -7.33 -1.23 14.81
C ILE A 54 -8.54 -0.88 13.93
N ARG A 55 -8.61 -1.40 12.70
CA ARG A 55 -9.74 -1.14 11.80
C ARG A 55 -11.06 -1.67 12.38
N GLU A 56 -11.04 -2.86 12.95
CA GLU A 56 -12.21 -3.52 13.54
C GLU A 56 -12.67 -2.86 14.85
N SER A 57 -11.75 -2.23 15.60
CA SER A 57 -12.09 -1.46 16.79
C SER A 57 -13.08 -0.31 16.50
N GLY A 58 -13.13 0.18 15.25
CA GLY A 58 -13.94 1.32 14.86
C GLY A 58 -13.47 2.67 15.42
N ILE A 59 -12.36 2.69 16.16
CA ILE A 59 -11.78 3.92 16.75
C ILE A 59 -11.14 4.78 15.65
N ILE A 60 -10.47 4.14 14.69
CA ILE A 60 -9.84 4.80 13.54
C ILE A 60 -10.42 4.17 12.28
N TYR A 61 -10.95 5.00 11.39
CA TYR A 61 -11.49 4.57 10.11
C TYR A 61 -10.35 4.38 9.11
N LEU A 62 -9.85 3.15 9.06
CA LEU A 62 -8.81 2.74 8.12
C LEU A 62 -9.39 2.26 6.78
N PRO A 63 -8.64 2.43 5.67
CA PRO A 63 -8.94 1.75 4.41
C PRO A 63 -9.12 0.24 4.57
N SER A 64 -9.97 -0.36 3.74
CA SER A 64 -10.04 -1.81 3.69
C SER A 64 -8.75 -2.37 3.08
N GLU A 65 -8.42 -3.59 3.47
CA GLU A 65 -7.25 -4.29 2.91
C GLU A 65 -7.33 -4.41 1.39
N SER A 66 -8.52 -4.66 0.83
CA SER A 66 -8.73 -4.68 -0.62
C SER A 66 -8.43 -3.32 -1.28
N ARG A 67 -8.73 -2.20 -0.59
CA ARG A 67 -8.42 -0.85 -1.07
C ARG A 67 -6.91 -0.61 -1.02
N ILE A 68 -6.23 -1.00 0.05
CA ILE A 68 -4.77 -0.93 0.17
C ILE A 68 -4.11 -1.73 -0.96
N ARG A 69 -4.47 -3.00 -1.12
CA ARG A 69 -3.94 -3.88 -2.18
C ARG A 69 -4.14 -3.30 -3.58
N ARG A 70 -5.31 -2.71 -3.86
CA ARG A 70 -5.61 -2.06 -5.15
C ARG A 70 -4.74 -0.83 -5.40
N ILE A 71 -4.47 -0.03 -4.36
CA ILE A 71 -3.62 1.15 -4.50
C ILE A 71 -2.17 0.71 -4.70
N THR A 72 -1.70 -0.26 -3.91
CA THR A 72 -0.33 -0.74 -3.98
C THR A 72 -0.02 -1.57 -5.22
N SER A 73 -1.02 -2.23 -5.83
CA SER A 73 -0.81 -3.05 -7.04
C SER A 73 -0.31 -2.23 -8.23
N VAL A 74 -0.63 -0.94 -8.29
CA VAL A 74 -0.12 -0.04 -9.33
C VAL A 74 1.40 0.16 -9.19
N PHE A 75 1.91 0.06 -7.96
CA PHE A 75 3.34 0.20 -7.67
C PHE A 75 4.09 -1.14 -7.73
N SER A 76 3.39 -2.28 -7.76
CA SER A 76 4.03 -3.61 -7.95
C SER A 76 4.36 -3.90 -9.42
N VAL A 77 4.81 -2.88 -10.16
CA VAL A 77 5.42 -3.11 -11.46
C VAL A 77 6.68 -3.93 -11.20
N GLN A 78 6.68 -5.21 -11.59
CA GLN A 78 7.90 -6.00 -11.60
C GLN A 78 8.91 -5.28 -12.52
N GLY A 79 9.85 -4.57 -11.91
CA GLY A 79 11.06 -4.15 -12.61
C GLY A 79 11.83 -5.40 -12.98
N GLY A 80 11.95 -5.67 -14.28
CA GLY A 80 12.69 -6.81 -14.82
C GLY A 80 11.84 -7.72 -15.70
N VAL A 81 12.52 -8.71 -16.27
CA VAL A 81 11.89 -9.75 -17.10
C VAL A 81 11.08 -10.68 -16.19
N PRO A 82 9.78 -10.93 -16.46
CA PRO A 82 8.96 -11.83 -15.65
C PRO A 82 9.62 -13.20 -15.49
N VAL A 83 9.46 -13.82 -14.31
CA VAL A 83 10.03 -15.16 -14.03
C VAL A 83 9.61 -16.18 -15.09
N THR A 84 8.36 -16.10 -15.55
CA THR A 84 7.84 -16.93 -16.64
C THR A 84 8.58 -16.73 -17.96
N THR A 85 9.00 -15.49 -18.26
CA THR A 85 9.82 -15.18 -19.43
C THR A 85 11.27 -15.67 -19.25
N ILE A 86 11.82 -15.60 -18.03
CA ILE A 86 13.13 -16.19 -17.71
C ILE A 86 13.10 -17.72 -17.87
N ASP A 87 12.05 -18.38 -17.38
CA ASP A 87 11.89 -19.84 -17.47
C ASP A 87 11.71 -20.30 -18.93
N TYR A 88 10.95 -19.54 -19.72
CA TYR A 88 10.85 -19.74 -21.16
C TYR A 88 12.21 -19.63 -21.86
N LEU A 89 12.98 -18.57 -21.57
CA LEU A 89 14.31 -18.38 -22.16
C LEU A 89 15.28 -19.49 -21.75
N LYS A 90 15.26 -19.93 -20.48
CA LYS A 90 16.07 -21.07 -20.01
C LYS A 90 15.71 -22.36 -20.74
N SER A 91 14.43 -22.62 -20.95
CA SER A 91 13.96 -23.79 -21.71
C SER A 91 14.44 -23.74 -23.17
N ARG A 92 14.36 -22.57 -23.81
CA ARG A 92 14.83 -22.38 -25.19
C ARG A 92 16.34 -22.53 -25.35
N VAL A 93 17.13 -22.06 -24.38
CA VAL A 93 18.60 -22.23 -24.40
C VAL A 93 18.97 -23.70 -24.28
N LYS A 94 18.31 -24.47 -23.40
CA LYS A 94 18.54 -25.92 -23.29
C LYS A 94 18.23 -26.67 -24.59
N LEU A 95 17.12 -26.33 -25.24
CA LEU A 95 16.73 -26.94 -26.52
C LEU A 95 17.69 -26.63 -27.68
N LEU A 96 18.43 -25.52 -27.60
CA LEU A 96 19.45 -25.17 -28.59
C LEU A 96 20.74 -25.98 -28.34
N ASP A 97 21.13 -26.14 -27.08
CA ASP A 97 22.29 -26.96 -26.67
C ASP A 97 22.11 -28.45 -27.05
N GLU A 98 20.89 -28.97 -26.92
CA GLU A 98 20.53 -30.33 -27.35
C GLU A 98 20.54 -30.54 -28.88
N LYS A 99 20.46 -29.46 -29.67
CA LYS A 99 20.45 -29.52 -31.15
C LYS A 99 21.82 -29.35 -31.78
N ASP A 100 22.77 -28.80 -31.05
CA ASP A 100 24.15 -28.59 -31.49
C ASP A 100 25.07 -29.78 -31.13
N GLN A 101 24.56 -30.83 -30.47
CA GLN A 101 25.20 -32.15 -30.26
C GLN A 101 24.78 -33.18 -31.31
#